data_AF-M5WMP8-F1
#
_entry.id   AF-M5WMP8-F1
#
_cell.length_a   1.000
_cell.length_b   1.000
_cell.length_c   1.000
_cell.angle_alpha   90.00
_cell.angle_beta   90.00
_cell.angle_gamma   90.00
#
_symmetry.space_group_name_H-M   'P 1'
#
loop_
_entity.id
_entity.type
_entity.pdbx_description
1 polymer ?
#
loop_
_entity_poly.entity_id
_entity_poly.type
_entity_poly.pdbx_seq_one_letter_code
_entity_poly.pdbx_strand_id
1 'polypeptide(L)'
;METQRPLRLPNSLFVGLVLVFFSGIGFCIHSSAVLSEVGSCDPNYDDSDSKISAFCSFKKYIMQSYYEKYENLLDSDFQDFIGRELPFGMCEVLPHDLSLVLKLSILHRNLIGHGSHRHLTSSIRVNIKPESISELPFHHCEVIIIERLPSGVFADPFELQHLLQRGVYSNIAVFGDTNLESPSFLSNRSAVEVHMDIGHNLFLRHAEEFNINVEIPLHARYPPLNENGYWEVKFGVPDLFMRCSVEGKSHDESCLYKVSEITGSKLTYGTVVWKIPSGMKVHAGIVSIFTFVAALFSAILIAATSIFYSDINSSKHLKES
;
A
#
# COMPACT_ATOMS: atom_id res chain seq x y z
N MET A 1 40.36 49.70 -37.14
CA MET A 1 41.12 48.58 -36.55
C MET A 1 41.17 48.84 -35.05
N GLU A 2 40.18 48.34 -34.30
CA GLU A 2 40.31 48.24 -32.84
C GLU A 2 39.36 47.15 -32.34
N THR A 3 39.91 46.30 -31.50
CA THR A 3 39.53 44.91 -31.30
C THR A 3 38.47 44.78 -30.20
N GLN A 4 37.31 44.19 -30.52
CA GLN A 4 36.36 43.70 -29.53
C GLN A 4 37.01 42.56 -28.71
N ARG A 5 37.23 42.78 -27.41
CA ARG A 5 37.47 41.69 -26.45
C ARG A 5 36.12 41.21 -25.92
N PRO A 6 35.81 39.91 -25.98
CA PRO A 6 34.65 39.38 -25.27
C PRO A 6 34.95 39.36 -23.77
N LEU A 7 34.07 39.97 -22.96
CA LEU A 7 34.07 39.81 -21.51
C LEU A 7 33.87 38.32 -21.20
N ARG A 8 34.92 37.64 -20.74
CA ARG A 8 34.81 36.31 -20.13
C ARG A 8 34.12 36.47 -18.78
N LEU A 9 32.87 36.04 -18.68
CA LEU A 9 32.24 35.72 -17.41
C LEU A 9 32.98 34.52 -16.78
N PRO A 10 33.32 34.57 -15.48
CA PRO A 10 33.98 33.45 -14.81
C PRO A 10 32.99 32.28 -14.64
N ASN A 11 33.42 31.10 -15.08
CA ASN A 11 32.66 29.84 -15.08
C ASN A 11 32.13 29.41 -13.68
N SER A 12 32.57 30.03 -12.59
CA SER A 12 32.11 29.72 -11.24
C SER A 12 30.67 30.17 -10.94
N LEU A 13 30.15 31.17 -11.68
CA LEU A 13 28.78 31.67 -11.50
C LEU A 13 27.73 30.78 -12.17
N PHE A 14 28.11 30.07 -13.24
CA PHE A 14 27.22 29.12 -13.92
C PHE A 14 27.00 27.83 -13.12
N VAL A 15 28.03 27.37 -12.40
CA VAL A 15 27.93 26.14 -11.59
C VAL A 15 27.06 26.36 -10.34
N GLY A 16 27.09 27.54 -9.74
CA GLY A 16 26.24 27.87 -8.59
C GLY A 16 24.76 28.05 -8.93
N LEU A 17 24.43 28.56 -10.11
CA LEU A 17 23.04 28.77 -10.53
C LEU A 17 22.35 27.45 -10.93
N VAL A 18 23.10 26.51 -11.51
CA VAL A 18 22.55 25.21 -11.98
C VAL A 18 22.20 24.28 -10.80
N LEU A 19 22.84 24.42 -9.64
CA LEU A 19 22.53 23.60 -8.45
C LEU A 19 21.26 24.03 -7.70
N VAL A 20 20.81 25.27 -7.86
CA VAL A 20 19.59 25.77 -7.18
C VAL A 20 18.32 25.40 -7.95
N PHE A 21 18.39 25.27 -9.28
CA PHE A 21 17.22 24.98 -10.12
C PHE A 21 16.74 23.51 -10.11
N PHE A 22 17.47 22.57 -9.50
CA PHE A 22 17.05 21.16 -9.42
C PHE A 22 16.27 20.79 -8.15
N SER A 23 16.03 21.71 -7.20
CA SER A 23 15.41 21.35 -5.91
C SER A 23 14.04 21.97 -5.60
N GLY A 24 13.41 22.70 -6.52
CA GLY A 24 12.25 23.51 -6.14
C GLY A 24 11.24 23.76 -7.25
N ILE A 25 10.55 22.72 -7.71
CA ILE A 25 9.21 22.88 -8.31
C ILE A 25 8.33 21.71 -7.84
N GLY A 26 7.82 21.81 -6.62
CA GLY A 26 6.67 21.04 -6.16
C GLY A 26 5.40 21.84 -6.44
N PHE A 27 4.75 21.58 -7.57
CA PHE A 27 3.42 22.12 -7.85
C PHE A 27 2.42 21.51 -6.87
N CYS A 28 1.96 22.28 -5.89
CA CYS A 28 0.81 21.93 -5.08
C CYS A 28 -0.46 22.14 -5.92
N ILE A 29 -0.89 21.11 -6.64
CA ILE A 29 -2.23 21.08 -7.21
C ILE A 29 -3.17 20.70 -6.07
N HIS A 30 -3.89 21.69 -5.57
CA HIS A 30 -5.03 21.47 -4.68
C HIS A 30 -6.13 20.80 -5.50
N SER A 31 -6.27 19.48 -5.39
CA SER A 31 -7.41 18.74 -5.94
C SER A 31 -8.10 18.03 -4.79
N SER A 32 -9.34 18.45 -4.55
CA SER A 32 -10.26 17.88 -3.59
C SER A 32 -10.39 16.38 -3.83
N ALA A 33 -10.11 15.58 -2.81
CA ALA A 33 -10.40 14.16 -2.82
C ALA A 33 -11.93 13.98 -2.92
N VAL A 34 -12.38 13.45 -4.06
CA VAL A 34 -13.75 12.95 -4.19
C VAL A 34 -13.81 11.65 -3.40
N LEU A 35 -14.35 11.73 -2.19
CA LEU A 35 -14.86 10.58 -1.45
C LEU A 35 -16.03 10.01 -2.27
N SER A 36 -15.80 8.94 -3.00
CA SER A 36 -16.89 8.18 -3.62
C SER A 36 -17.39 7.17 -2.61
N GLU A 37 -18.44 7.54 -1.89
CA GLU A 37 -19.36 6.67 -1.16
C GLU A 37 -20.77 7.23 -1.46
N VAL A 38 -21.83 6.48 -1.72
CA VAL A 38 -22.54 5.59 -0.80
C VAL A 38 -23.61 4.85 -1.61
N GLY A 39 -23.61 3.51 -1.59
CA GLY A 39 -24.82 2.73 -1.79
C GLY A 39 -25.36 2.38 -0.42
N SER A 40 -26.29 3.18 0.10
CA SER A 40 -26.94 2.96 1.40
C SER A 40 -28.13 2.01 1.18
N CYS A 41 -28.20 0.93 1.95
CA CYS A 41 -29.45 0.19 2.08
C CYS A 41 -30.39 1.03 2.96
N ASP A 42 -31.45 1.56 2.37
CA ASP A 42 -32.53 2.23 3.11
C ASP A 42 -33.34 1.16 3.87
N PRO A 43 -33.58 1.29 5.19
CA PRO A 43 -34.29 0.28 5.96
C PRO A 43 -35.83 0.39 5.87
N ASN A 44 -36.36 1.22 4.97
CA ASN A 44 -37.81 1.49 4.87
C ASN A 44 -38.43 0.93 3.59
N TYR A 45 -38.26 -0.36 3.34
CA TYR A 45 -39.14 -1.09 2.45
C TYR A 45 -39.86 -2.19 3.25
N ASP A 46 -41.06 -1.86 3.70
CA ASP A 46 -42.05 -2.80 4.21
C ASP A 46 -42.41 -3.77 3.09
N ASP A 47 -41.95 -5.02 3.19
CA ASP A 47 -42.73 -6.13 2.67
C ASP A 47 -42.84 -7.21 3.73
N SER A 48 -44.08 -7.53 4.03
CA SER A 48 -44.51 -8.42 5.08
C SER A 48 -44.33 -9.86 4.63
N ASP A 49 -43.17 -10.45 4.89
CA ASP A 49 -43.10 -11.90 5.11
C ASP A 49 -41.95 -12.29 6.04
N SER A 50 -42.33 -12.85 7.19
CA SER A 50 -41.48 -13.05 8.34
C SER A 50 -40.57 -14.28 8.19
N LYS A 51 -39.27 -14.04 7.98
CA LYS A 51 -38.09 -14.74 8.60
C LYS A 51 -36.79 -14.72 7.80
N ILE A 52 -36.66 -13.95 6.72
CA ILE A 52 -35.43 -13.94 5.89
C ILE A 52 -35.04 -12.51 5.49
N SER A 53 -34.84 -11.61 6.46
CA SER A 53 -34.37 -10.24 6.20
C SER A 53 -33.06 -9.89 6.94
N ALA A 54 -32.36 -10.88 7.49
CA ALA A 54 -31.19 -10.66 8.33
C ALA A 54 -29.87 -11.12 7.69
N PHE A 55 -29.65 -10.94 6.39
CA PHE A 55 -28.33 -11.13 5.79
C PHE A 55 -28.11 -10.11 4.68
N CYS A 56 -27.65 -8.91 5.05
CA CYS A 56 -27.08 -7.97 4.08
C CYS A 56 -25.87 -8.64 3.40
N SER A 57 -25.90 -8.66 2.06
CA SER A 57 -24.78 -8.98 1.18
C SER A 57 -23.49 -8.34 1.70
N PHE A 58 -22.44 -9.14 1.92
CA PHE A 58 -21.16 -8.61 2.36
C PHE A 58 -20.65 -7.61 1.33
N LYS A 59 -20.19 -6.46 1.80
CA LYS A 59 -19.55 -5.47 0.95
C LYS A 59 -18.40 -6.12 0.20
N LYS A 60 -18.09 -5.58 -0.96
CA LYS A 60 -17.07 -6.08 -1.90
C LYS A 60 -15.76 -6.50 -1.19
N TYR A 61 -15.35 -5.74 -0.16
CA TYR A 61 -14.14 -5.96 0.63
C TYR A 61 -14.46 -6.34 2.09
N ILE A 62 -13.70 -7.29 2.63
CA ILE A 62 -13.76 -7.73 4.04
C ILE A 62 -13.31 -6.60 4.96
N MET A 63 -12.22 -5.92 4.62
CA MET A 63 -11.67 -4.82 5.41
C MET A 63 -12.62 -3.63 5.48
N GLN A 64 -13.43 -3.39 4.46
CA GLN A 64 -14.47 -2.35 4.51
C GLN A 64 -15.47 -2.64 5.63
N SER A 65 -15.93 -3.89 5.74
CA SER A 65 -16.86 -4.32 6.81
C SER A 65 -16.22 -4.20 8.20
N TYR A 66 -14.90 -4.44 8.31
CA TYR A 66 -14.15 -4.22 9.55
C TYR A 66 -14.10 -2.74 9.94
N TYR A 67 -13.67 -1.85 9.03
CA TYR A 67 -13.47 -0.42 9.35
C TYR A 67 -14.76 0.37 9.57
N GLU A 68 -15.92 -0.18 9.20
CA GLU A 68 -17.22 0.39 9.56
C GLU A 68 -17.56 0.23 11.05
N LYS A 69 -16.93 -0.75 11.71
CA LYS A 69 -17.16 -1.06 13.12
C LYS A 69 -15.99 -0.68 14.00
N TYR A 70 -14.77 -0.77 13.48
CA TYR A 70 -13.54 -0.53 14.23
C TYR A 70 -12.77 0.65 13.63
N GLU A 71 -12.43 1.63 14.45
CA GLU A 71 -11.65 2.80 14.00
C GLU A 71 -10.19 2.44 13.69
N ASN A 72 -9.63 1.46 14.40
CA ASN A 72 -8.20 1.13 14.37
C ASN A 72 -7.99 -0.35 14.05
N LEU A 73 -6.90 -0.67 13.36
CA LEU A 73 -6.53 -2.05 13.07
C LEU A 73 -5.69 -2.65 14.19
N LEU A 74 -6.35 -3.44 15.04
CA LEU A 74 -5.71 -4.24 16.08
C LEU A 74 -5.81 -5.72 15.73
N ASP A 75 -4.73 -6.47 15.97
CA ASP A 75 -4.66 -7.88 15.56
C ASP A 75 -5.66 -8.74 16.34
N SER A 76 -5.93 -8.43 17.61
CA SER A 76 -6.95 -9.11 18.43
C SER A 76 -8.35 -8.92 17.87
N ASP A 77 -8.69 -7.66 17.59
CA ASP A 77 -10.03 -7.24 17.20
C ASP A 77 -10.34 -7.75 15.80
N PHE A 78 -9.34 -7.74 14.92
CA PHE A 78 -9.46 -8.35 13.61
C PHE A 78 -9.69 -9.85 13.70
N GLN A 79 -8.93 -10.60 14.52
CA GLN A 79 -9.17 -12.04 14.66
C GLN A 79 -10.52 -12.37 15.30
N ASP A 80 -10.99 -11.56 16.25
CA ASP A 80 -12.34 -11.66 16.82
C ASP A 80 -13.42 -11.38 15.76
N PHE A 81 -13.25 -10.36 14.93
CA PHE A 81 -14.13 -10.04 13.80
C PHE A 81 -14.20 -11.21 12.82
N ILE A 82 -13.04 -11.74 12.40
CA ILE A 82 -12.95 -12.92 11.54
C ILE A 82 -13.71 -14.09 12.18
N GLY A 83 -13.51 -14.37 13.47
CA GLY A 83 -14.08 -15.54 14.14
C GLY A 83 -15.57 -15.46 14.44
N ARG A 84 -16.16 -14.27 14.60
CA ARG A 84 -17.55 -14.10 15.05
C ARG A 84 -18.49 -13.51 14.02
N GLU A 85 -17.97 -12.71 13.09
CA GLU A 85 -18.80 -11.83 12.24
C GLU A 85 -18.76 -12.23 10.77
N LEU A 86 -17.73 -12.96 10.32
CA LEU A 86 -17.69 -13.46 8.95
C LEU A 86 -18.48 -14.77 8.80
N PRO A 87 -19.42 -14.85 7.85
CA PRO A 87 -20.25 -16.03 7.62
C PRO A 87 -19.47 -17.06 6.81
N PHE A 88 -18.52 -17.73 7.45
CA PHE A 88 -17.81 -18.82 6.79
C PHE A 88 -18.77 -19.97 6.47
N GLY A 89 -18.72 -20.46 5.23
CA GLY A 89 -19.36 -21.72 4.84
C GLY A 89 -20.89 -21.76 4.94
N MET A 90 -21.58 -20.62 4.98
CA MET A 90 -23.05 -20.54 5.04
C MET A 90 -23.77 -20.94 3.74
N CYS A 91 -23.03 -21.46 2.76
CA CYS A 91 -23.61 -22.01 1.54
C CYS A 91 -23.92 -23.48 1.72
N GLU A 92 -25.19 -23.85 1.57
CA GLU A 92 -25.73 -25.22 1.72
C GLU A 92 -25.16 -26.25 0.71
N VAL A 93 -24.25 -25.84 -0.18
CA VAL A 93 -23.90 -26.58 -1.41
C VAL A 93 -22.60 -27.40 -1.29
N LEU A 94 -21.83 -27.29 -0.20
CA LEU A 94 -20.54 -27.99 -0.06
C LEU A 94 -20.35 -28.62 1.33
N PRO A 95 -19.41 -29.59 1.50
CA PRO A 95 -19.00 -29.99 2.84
C PRO A 95 -18.50 -28.75 3.58
N HIS A 96 -18.85 -28.66 4.87
CA HIS A 96 -18.64 -27.51 5.74
C HIS A 96 -17.18 -27.01 5.87
N ASP A 97 -16.22 -27.66 5.20
CA ASP A 97 -14.81 -27.29 5.27
C ASP A 97 -14.09 -27.46 3.92
N LEU A 98 -14.10 -26.39 3.11
CA LEU A 98 -13.29 -26.27 1.89
C LEU A 98 -11.78 -26.33 2.15
N SER A 99 -11.32 -26.19 3.40
CA SER A 99 -9.91 -26.40 3.74
C SER A 99 -9.46 -27.85 3.54
N LEU A 100 -10.42 -28.79 3.45
CA LEU A 100 -10.14 -30.18 3.11
C LEU A 100 -9.84 -30.37 1.61
N VAL A 101 -10.34 -29.48 0.76
CA VAL A 101 -10.29 -29.55 -0.71
C VAL A 101 -9.20 -28.64 -1.27
N LEU A 102 -9.06 -27.43 -0.71
CA LEU A 102 -8.13 -26.39 -1.16
C LEU A 102 -7.18 -26.00 -0.04
N LYS A 103 -5.89 -26.03 -0.35
CA LYS A 103 -4.80 -25.72 0.57
C LYS A 103 -3.98 -24.59 -0.02
N LEU A 104 -3.89 -23.49 0.72
CA LEU A 104 -2.98 -22.39 0.41
C LEU A 104 -1.75 -22.51 1.31
N SER A 105 -0.58 -22.34 0.70
CA SER A 105 0.69 -22.28 1.42
C SER A 105 1.52 -21.14 0.87
N ILE A 106 1.99 -20.27 1.75
CA ILE A 106 2.99 -19.27 1.35
C ILE A 106 4.24 -20.06 0.98
N LEU A 107 4.94 -19.68 -0.08
CA LEU A 107 6.21 -20.29 -0.47
C LEU A 107 7.36 -19.38 -0.11
N HIS A 108 7.22 -18.11 -0.47
CA HIS A 108 8.27 -17.14 -0.34
C HIS A 108 7.71 -15.75 -0.17
N ARG A 109 8.42 -14.92 0.60
CA ARG A 109 8.02 -13.55 0.85
C ARG A 109 9.23 -12.65 1.06
N ASN A 110 9.31 -11.57 0.30
CA ASN A 110 10.47 -10.69 0.26
C ASN A 110 10.08 -9.22 0.14
N LEU A 111 11.00 -8.35 0.56
CA LEU A 111 10.99 -6.93 0.23
C LEU A 111 12.06 -6.63 -0.82
N ILE A 112 11.63 -6.20 -1.99
CA ILE A 112 12.49 -5.83 -3.12
C ILE A 112 12.58 -4.29 -3.18
N GLY A 113 13.73 -3.76 -3.61
CA GLY A 113 13.97 -2.31 -3.74
C GLY A 113 14.99 -1.78 -2.73
N HIS A 114 15.05 -0.45 -2.55
CA HIS A 114 15.97 0.22 -1.63
C HIS A 114 15.31 1.44 -0.96
N GLY A 115 15.81 1.85 0.21
CA GLY A 115 15.32 3.04 0.91
C GLY A 115 13.93 2.84 1.53
N SER A 116 13.12 3.91 1.48
CA SER A 116 11.77 4.02 2.06
C SER A 116 10.65 3.57 1.13
N HIS A 117 10.94 3.21 -0.12
CA HIS A 117 9.99 2.59 -1.05
C HIS A 117 10.44 1.17 -1.38
N ARG A 118 9.55 0.19 -1.20
CA ARG A 118 9.83 -1.24 -1.39
C ARG A 118 8.62 -1.93 -1.98
N HIS A 119 8.86 -3.06 -2.63
CA HIS A 119 7.83 -3.94 -3.14
C HIS A 119 7.80 -5.20 -2.28
N LEU A 120 6.69 -5.43 -1.58
CA LEU A 120 6.44 -6.69 -0.88
C LEU A 120 5.95 -7.71 -1.89
N THR A 121 6.77 -8.73 -2.16
CA THR A 121 6.41 -9.84 -3.02
C THR A 121 6.09 -11.07 -2.19
N SER A 122 4.95 -11.69 -2.47
CA SER A 122 4.45 -12.91 -1.83
C SER A 122 4.14 -13.93 -2.91
N SER A 123 4.77 -15.10 -2.85
CA SER A 123 4.44 -16.24 -3.70
C SER A 123 3.66 -17.26 -2.87
N ILE A 124 2.46 -17.61 -3.31
CA ILE A 124 1.52 -18.47 -2.62
C ILE A 124 1.20 -19.65 -3.53
N ARG A 125 1.41 -20.86 -3.04
CA ARG A 125 1.03 -22.10 -3.70
C ARG A 125 -0.39 -22.45 -3.34
N VAL A 126 -1.18 -22.73 -4.36
CA VAL A 126 -2.52 -23.28 -4.28
C VAL A 126 -2.44 -24.75 -4.66
N ASN A 127 -2.86 -25.61 -3.74
CA ASN A 127 -2.97 -27.04 -3.96
C ASN A 127 -4.45 -27.44 -3.86
N ILE A 128 -4.92 -28.17 -4.87
CA ILE A 128 -6.30 -28.62 -5.01
C ILE A 128 -6.28 -30.14 -4.99
N LYS A 129 -7.08 -30.76 -4.13
CA LYS A 129 -7.23 -32.21 -4.18
C LYS A 129 -8.03 -32.63 -5.44
N PRO A 130 -7.49 -33.54 -6.27
CA PRO A 130 -8.08 -33.90 -7.56
C PRO A 130 -9.45 -34.58 -7.45
N GLU A 131 -9.73 -35.33 -6.38
CA GLU A 131 -11.00 -36.04 -6.16
C GLU A 131 -12.22 -35.11 -6.01
N SER A 132 -12.00 -33.81 -5.79
CA SER A 132 -13.06 -32.83 -5.53
C SER A 132 -13.37 -31.90 -6.70
N ILE A 133 -12.54 -31.80 -7.75
CA ILE A 133 -12.67 -30.74 -8.76
C ILE A 133 -13.87 -30.97 -9.70
N SER A 134 -14.19 -32.23 -10.01
CA SER A 134 -15.32 -32.62 -10.86
C SER A 134 -16.70 -32.44 -10.22
N GLU A 135 -16.77 -32.08 -8.93
CA GLU A 135 -18.01 -31.95 -8.17
C GLU A 135 -18.31 -30.52 -7.68
N LEU A 136 -17.44 -29.54 -7.97
CA LEU A 136 -17.62 -28.17 -7.48
C LEU A 136 -18.48 -27.35 -8.46
N PRO A 137 -19.72 -26.93 -8.09
CA PRO A 137 -20.63 -26.19 -8.95
C PRO A 137 -20.27 -24.70 -9.04
N PHE A 138 -18.99 -24.35 -8.92
CA PHE A 138 -18.57 -22.96 -8.89
C PHE A 138 -18.38 -22.43 -10.30
N HIS A 139 -18.79 -21.19 -10.54
CA HIS A 139 -18.54 -20.51 -11.82
C HIS A 139 -17.41 -19.50 -11.72
N HIS A 140 -17.23 -18.92 -10.55
CA HIS A 140 -16.20 -17.93 -10.28
C HIS A 140 -15.67 -18.13 -8.87
N CYS A 141 -14.35 -18.10 -8.73
CA CYS A 141 -13.66 -18.19 -7.45
C CYS A 141 -12.54 -17.16 -7.44
N GLU A 142 -12.50 -16.34 -6.40
CA GLU A 142 -11.43 -15.40 -6.14
C GLU A 142 -10.68 -15.78 -4.85
N VAL A 143 -9.37 -15.58 -4.86
CA VAL A 143 -8.55 -15.58 -3.64
C VAL A 143 -8.48 -14.16 -3.14
N ILE A 144 -8.75 -13.98 -1.85
CA ILE A 144 -8.66 -12.70 -1.15
C ILE A 144 -7.48 -12.77 -0.19
N ILE A 145 -6.57 -11.81 -0.31
CA ILE A 145 -5.34 -11.74 0.47
C ILE A 145 -5.38 -10.43 1.23
N ILE A 146 -5.37 -10.51 2.56
CA ILE A 146 -5.35 -9.34 3.43
C ILE A 146 -3.96 -9.21 4.04
N GLU A 147 -3.24 -8.19 3.61
CA GLU A 147 -1.91 -7.84 4.07
C GLU A 147 -2.02 -6.72 5.11
N ARG A 148 -1.90 -7.08 6.40
CA ARG A 148 -1.91 -6.12 7.52
C ARG A 148 -0.54 -5.47 7.67
N LEU A 149 -0.45 -4.18 7.36
CA LEU A 149 0.80 -3.44 7.39
C LEU A 149 1.17 -3.01 8.83
N PRO A 150 2.47 -3.00 9.17
CA PRO A 150 2.95 -2.48 10.44
C PRO A 150 2.83 -0.95 10.47
N SER A 151 2.78 -0.37 11.68
CA SER A 151 2.71 1.09 11.85
C SER A 151 3.88 1.81 11.18
N GLY A 152 3.60 2.94 10.53
CA GLY A 152 4.61 3.70 9.78
C GLY A 152 4.92 3.13 8.40
N VAL A 153 4.28 2.04 7.99
CA VAL A 153 4.31 1.51 6.61
C VAL A 153 2.91 1.62 6.01
N PHE A 154 2.82 2.05 4.77
CA PHE A 154 1.55 2.17 4.05
C PHE A 154 1.75 1.80 2.57
N ALA A 155 0.66 1.46 1.90
CA ALA A 155 0.64 1.33 0.44
C ALA A 155 0.00 2.58 -0.16
N ASP A 156 0.57 3.11 -1.25
CA ASP A 156 0.01 4.26 -1.95
C ASP A 156 -1.20 3.82 -2.80
N PRO A 157 -2.42 4.32 -2.53
CA PRO A 157 -3.60 3.99 -3.34
C PRO A 157 -3.42 4.28 -4.83
N PHE A 158 -2.66 5.31 -5.21
CA PHE A 158 -2.43 5.67 -6.62
C PHE A 158 -1.56 4.62 -7.34
N GLU A 159 -0.51 4.13 -6.69
CA GLU A 159 0.32 3.04 -7.24
C GLU A 159 -0.49 1.74 -7.38
N LEU A 160 -1.35 1.42 -6.41
CA LEU A 160 -2.22 0.24 -6.48
C LEU A 160 -3.29 0.36 -7.56
N GLN A 161 -3.82 1.55 -7.80
CA GLN A 161 -4.78 1.79 -8.88
C GLN A 161 -4.16 1.47 -10.25
N HIS A 162 -2.87 1.76 -10.44
CA HIS A 162 -2.17 1.38 -11.67
C HIS A 162 -2.05 -0.15 -11.83
N LEU A 163 -1.88 -0.91 -10.75
CA LEU A 163 -1.88 -2.38 -10.80
C LEU A 163 -3.25 -2.93 -11.19
N LEU A 164 -4.32 -2.32 -10.67
CA LEU A 164 -5.69 -2.65 -11.03
C LEU A 164 -5.98 -2.38 -12.52
N GLN A 165 -5.59 -1.20 -13.02
CA GLN A 165 -5.78 -0.81 -14.43
C GLN A 165 -5.06 -1.72 -15.42
N ARG A 166 -3.93 -2.31 -15.01
CA ARG A 166 -3.18 -3.27 -15.82
C ARG A 166 -3.79 -4.68 -15.80
N GLY A 167 -4.85 -4.91 -15.02
CA GLY A 167 -5.51 -6.21 -14.89
C GLY A 167 -4.67 -7.24 -14.14
N VAL A 168 -3.70 -6.82 -13.32
CA VAL A 168 -2.89 -7.74 -12.49
C VAL A 168 -3.74 -8.37 -11.40
N TYR A 169 -4.66 -7.59 -10.83
CA TYR A 169 -5.60 -8.00 -9.81
C TYR A 169 -7.02 -7.74 -10.27
N SER A 170 -7.97 -8.56 -9.78
CA SER A 170 -9.39 -8.35 -10.06
C SER A 170 -9.92 -7.15 -9.28
N ASN A 171 -9.49 -7.00 -8.02
CA ASN A 171 -9.77 -5.86 -7.15
C ASN A 171 -8.60 -5.65 -6.17
N ILE A 172 -8.38 -4.41 -5.75
CA ILE A 172 -7.38 -4.07 -4.74
C ILE A 172 -7.78 -2.77 -4.04
N ALA A 173 -7.62 -2.71 -2.72
CA ALA A 173 -7.92 -1.53 -1.92
C ALA A 173 -7.02 -1.44 -0.68
N VAL A 174 -6.81 -0.21 -0.21
CA VAL A 174 -6.11 0.09 1.07
C VAL A 174 -7.13 0.62 2.05
N PHE A 175 -7.02 0.17 3.29
CA PHE A 175 -7.88 0.59 4.40
C PHE A 175 -7.06 0.99 5.63
N GLY A 176 -7.58 1.92 6.42
CA GLY A 176 -6.90 2.49 7.58
C GLY A 176 -6.08 3.72 7.25
N ASP A 177 -4.87 3.82 7.81
CA ASP A 177 -4.00 4.98 7.64
C ASP A 177 -3.42 5.08 6.21
N THR A 178 -4.05 5.91 5.38
CA THR A 178 -3.66 6.19 3.99
C THR A 178 -3.10 7.60 3.79
N ASN A 179 -2.96 8.39 4.86
CA ASN A 179 -2.51 9.78 4.73
C ASN A 179 -1.00 9.83 4.46
N LEU A 180 -0.62 10.05 3.21
CA LEU A 180 0.77 10.11 2.76
C LEU A 180 1.60 11.16 3.53
N GLU A 181 0.97 12.22 4.01
CA GLU A 181 1.61 13.37 4.66
C GLU A 181 1.72 13.23 6.18
N SER A 182 1.09 12.22 6.78
CA SER A 182 1.12 12.05 8.23
C SER A 182 2.50 11.59 8.70
N PRO A 183 3.04 12.15 9.81
CA PRO A 183 4.32 11.71 10.35
C PRO A 183 4.22 10.31 10.97
N SER A 184 5.37 9.64 11.12
CA SER A 184 5.42 8.26 11.65
C SER A 184 4.85 8.12 13.06
N PHE A 185 5.03 9.10 13.94
CA PHE A 185 4.57 9.05 15.33
C PHE A 185 3.04 9.23 15.49
N LEU A 186 2.36 9.72 14.45
CA LEU A 186 0.89 9.76 14.37
C LEU A 186 0.34 8.66 13.46
N SER A 187 1.22 7.81 12.92
CA SER A 187 0.81 6.77 11.99
C SER A 187 0.08 5.65 12.71
N ASN A 188 -1.09 5.31 12.19
CA ASN A 188 -1.81 4.13 12.56
C ASN A 188 -1.50 2.99 11.58
N ARG A 189 -2.00 1.79 11.88
CA ARG A 189 -1.86 0.65 10.97
C ARG A 189 -2.83 0.77 9.81
N SER A 190 -2.45 0.18 8.69
CA SER A 190 -3.27 0.03 7.49
C SER A 190 -3.28 -1.43 7.04
N ALA A 191 -4.18 -1.77 6.14
CA ALA A 191 -4.22 -3.08 5.50
C ALA A 191 -4.48 -2.92 4.01
N VAL A 192 -3.89 -3.81 3.21
CA VAL A 192 -4.15 -3.92 1.78
C VAL A 192 -4.93 -5.21 1.55
N GLU A 193 -6.10 -5.10 0.93
CA GLU A 193 -6.90 -6.26 0.51
C GLU A 193 -6.79 -6.42 -1.00
N VAL A 194 -6.32 -7.60 -1.43
CA VAL A 194 -6.07 -7.95 -2.84
C VAL A 194 -6.96 -9.11 -3.22
N HIS A 195 -7.67 -8.99 -4.34
CA HIS A 195 -8.54 -10.03 -4.90
C HIS A 195 -7.97 -10.52 -6.23
N MET A 196 -7.88 -11.83 -6.39
CA MET A 196 -7.37 -12.46 -7.61
C MET A 196 -8.34 -13.54 -8.08
N ASP A 197 -8.82 -13.41 -9.33
CA ASP A 197 -9.65 -14.44 -9.94
C ASP A 197 -8.80 -15.68 -10.23
N ILE A 198 -9.19 -16.80 -9.64
CA ILE A 198 -8.60 -18.11 -9.87
C ILE A 198 -9.54 -19.07 -10.60
N GLY A 199 -10.80 -18.69 -10.83
CA GLY A 199 -11.82 -19.54 -11.42
C GLY A 199 -11.33 -20.16 -12.73
N HIS A 200 -10.87 -19.35 -13.67
CA HIS A 200 -10.32 -19.85 -14.94
C HIS A 200 -9.16 -20.84 -14.77
N ASN A 201 -8.28 -20.65 -13.79
CA ASN A 201 -7.15 -21.56 -13.56
C ASN A 201 -7.58 -22.87 -12.90
N LEU A 202 -8.57 -22.83 -12.00
CA LEU A 202 -9.17 -24.01 -11.39
C LEU A 202 -9.85 -24.90 -12.45
N PHE A 203 -10.64 -24.29 -13.35
CA PHE A 203 -11.44 -25.04 -14.33
C PHE A 203 -10.66 -25.46 -15.59
N LEU A 204 -9.70 -24.65 -16.05
CA LEU A 204 -8.98 -24.94 -17.30
C LEU A 204 -7.77 -25.86 -17.12
N ARG A 205 -7.10 -25.82 -15.96
CA ARG A 205 -5.77 -26.43 -15.87
C ARG A 205 -5.72 -27.90 -15.47
N HIS A 206 -6.78 -28.51 -14.91
CA HIS A 206 -6.69 -29.86 -14.29
C HIS A 206 -5.43 -30.03 -13.41
N ALA A 207 -4.83 -28.92 -12.97
CA ALA A 207 -3.52 -28.91 -12.35
C ALA A 207 -3.77 -28.98 -10.86
N GLU A 208 -3.28 -30.05 -10.24
CA GLU A 208 -3.34 -30.28 -8.80
C GLU A 208 -2.65 -29.15 -8.00
N GLU A 209 -1.79 -28.36 -8.65
CA GLU A 209 -1.04 -27.28 -8.05
C GLU A 209 -0.77 -26.11 -9.01
N PHE A 210 -0.91 -24.87 -8.52
CA PHE A 210 -0.43 -23.67 -9.20
C PHE A 210 0.04 -22.60 -8.20
N ASN A 211 0.83 -21.63 -8.68
CA ASN A 211 1.35 -20.54 -7.84
C ASN A 211 0.72 -19.21 -8.22
N ILE A 212 0.39 -18.42 -7.20
CA ILE A 212 -0.06 -17.04 -7.28
C ILE A 212 1.06 -16.15 -6.76
N ASN A 213 1.38 -15.09 -7.49
CA ASN A 213 2.34 -14.09 -7.05
C ASN A 213 1.61 -12.77 -6.82
N VAL A 214 1.85 -12.17 -5.67
CA VAL A 214 1.32 -10.87 -5.29
C VAL A 214 2.49 -9.94 -5.04
N GLU A 215 2.39 -8.74 -5.58
CA GLU A 215 3.30 -7.63 -5.40
C GLU A 215 2.53 -6.41 -4.90
N ILE A 216 2.93 -5.89 -3.74
CA ILE A 216 2.34 -4.70 -3.11
C ILE A 216 3.44 -3.65 -2.97
N PRO A 217 3.35 -2.49 -3.66
CA PRO A 217 4.22 -1.36 -3.39
C PRO A 217 3.94 -0.77 -2.01
N LEU A 218 5.00 -0.56 -1.25
CA LEU A 218 4.99 -0.08 0.12
C LEU A 218 5.93 1.09 0.29
N HIS A 219 5.49 2.02 1.11
CA HIS A 219 6.22 3.21 1.52
C HIS A 219 6.36 3.21 3.04
N ALA A 220 7.53 3.62 3.50
CA ALA A 220 7.84 3.79 4.91
C ALA A 220 7.92 5.28 5.25
N ARG A 221 7.17 5.69 6.27
CA ARG A 221 7.30 7.03 6.86
C ARG A 221 8.64 7.13 7.58
N TYR A 222 9.20 8.34 7.61
CA TYR A 222 10.44 8.60 8.33
C TYR A 222 10.29 8.29 9.82
N PRO A 223 10.96 7.24 10.33
CA PRO A 223 10.88 6.87 11.74
C PRO A 223 11.76 7.81 12.58
N PRO A 224 11.56 7.84 13.91
CA PRO A 224 12.44 8.59 14.80
C PRO A 224 13.89 8.08 14.70
N LEU A 225 14.85 8.96 15.01
CA LEU A 225 16.27 8.63 15.01
C LEU A 225 16.55 7.42 15.91
N ASN A 226 17.45 6.53 15.45
CA ASN A 226 17.85 5.34 16.19
C ASN A 226 19.37 5.28 16.37
N GLU A 227 19.87 4.55 17.35
CA GLU A 227 21.32 4.40 17.60
C GLU A 227 22.02 3.72 16.42
N ASN A 228 21.40 2.65 15.88
CA ASN A 228 21.93 1.88 14.77
C ASN A 228 21.70 2.54 13.40
N GLY A 229 21.07 3.73 13.36
CA GLY A 229 20.74 4.42 12.10
C GLY A 229 19.60 3.82 11.28
N TYR A 230 19.01 2.71 11.74
CA TYR A 230 17.89 2.02 11.11
C TYR A 230 16.77 1.75 12.10
N TRP A 231 15.55 1.80 11.63
CA TRP A 231 14.34 1.35 12.32
C TRP A 231 13.88 0.03 11.71
N GLU A 232 13.64 -0.99 12.54
CA GLU A 232 13.23 -2.31 12.07
C GLU A 232 11.71 -2.49 12.22
N VAL A 233 11.02 -2.73 11.11
CA VAL A 233 9.60 -3.12 11.11
C VAL A 233 9.47 -4.56 10.64
N LYS A 234 8.62 -5.33 11.33
CA LYS A 234 8.39 -6.74 11.06
C LYS A 234 7.00 -6.90 10.46
N PHE A 235 6.91 -7.66 9.37
CA PHE A 235 5.64 -7.98 8.74
C PHE A 235 5.05 -9.24 9.36
N GLY A 236 3.75 -9.18 9.66
CA GLY A 236 2.94 -10.34 10.04
C GLY A 236 2.60 -11.19 8.82
N VAL A 237 2.10 -12.41 9.04
CA VAL A 237 1.61 -13.30 7.98
C VAL A 237 0.31 -12.72 7.40
N PRO A 238 0.11 -12.71 6.07
CA PRO A 238 -1.16 -12.27 5.48
C PRO A 238 -2.29 -13.25 5.81
N ASP A 239 -3.50 -12.74 5.93
CA ASP A 239 -4.70 -13.55 6.09
C ASP A 239 -5.24 -13.94 4.70
N LEU A 240 -5.53 -15.23 4.51
CA LEU A 240 -5.94 -15.79 3.22
C LEU A 240 -7.39 -16.28 3.27
N PHE A 241 -8.20 -15.82 2.32
CA PHE A 241 -9.58 -16.22 2.15
C PHE A 241 -9.86 -16.59 0.71
N MET A 242 -10.97 -17.29 0.51
CA MET A 242 -11.48 -17.65 -0.80
C MET A 242 -12.96 -17.31 -0.86
N ARG A 243 -13.38 -16.65 -1.94
CA ARG A 243 -14.78 -16.38 -2.21
C ARG A 243 -15.16 -17.05 -3.52
N CYS A 244 -16.17 -17.89 -3.51
CA CYS A 244 -16.68 -18.57 -4.70
C CYS A 244 -18.18 -18.34 -4.88
N SER A 245 -18.63 -18.19 -6.12
CA SER A 245 -20.06 -18.16 -6.49
C SER A 245 -20.49 -19.48 -7.12
N VAL A 246 -21.72 -19.90 -6.82
CA VAL A 246 -22.32 -21.15 -7.30
C VAL A 246 -23.16 -20.90 -8.56
N GLU A 247 -23.08 -21.81 -9.52
CA GLU A 247 -23.88 -21.83 -10.74
C GLU A 247 -25.39 -21.85 -10.44
N GLY A 248 -26.16 -20.97 -11.09
CA GLY A 248 -27.62 -20.89 -10.97
C GLY A 248 -28.16 -20.02 -9.84
N LYS A 249 -27.30 -19.37 -9.04
CA LYS A 249 -27.69 -18.37 -8.03
C LYS A 249 -27.14 -16.98 -8.37
N SER A 250 -27.79 -15.91 -7.93
CA SER A 250 -27.34 -14.53 -8.20
C SER A 250 -25.97 -14.27 -7.59
N HIS A 251 -25.25 -13.24 -8.10
CA HIS A 251 -23.95 -12.80 -7.57
C HIS A 251 -23.93 -12.53 -6.05
N ASP A 252 -25.10 -12.33 -5.43
CA ASP A 252 -25.26 -12.07 -4.00
C ASP A 252 -25.13 -13.31 -3.11
N GLU A 253 -25.18 -14.52 -3.66
CA GLU A 253 -24.96 -15.77 -2.90
C GLU A 253 -23.52 -16.29 -3.11
N SER A 254 -22.54 -15.46 -2.72
CA SER A 254 -21.13 -15.85 -2.71
C SER A 254 -20.71 -16.43 -1.35
N CYS A 255 -19.94 -17.52 -1.40
CA CYS A 255 -19.51 -18.26 -0.22
C CYS A 255 -18.10 -17.83 0.17
N LEU A 256 -17.93 -17.36 1.41
CA LEU A 256 -16.62 -17.00 1.94
C LEU A 256 -16.04 -18.15 2.77
N TYR A 257 -14.77 -18.44 2.55
CA TYR A 257 -14.03 -19.48 3.25
C TYR A 257 -12.72 -18.94 3.77
N LYS A 258 -12.42 -19.22 5.04
CA LYS A 258 -11.09 -19.04 5.60
C LYS A 258 -10.25 -20.23 5.18
N VAL A 259 -9.11 -19.98 4.55
CA VAL A 259 -8.23 -21.09 4.14
C VAL A 259 -7.19 -21.33 5.21
N SER A 260 -7.15 -22.55 5.73
CA SER A 260 -6.15 -22.97 6.72
C SER A 260 -4.77 -23.08 6.07
N GLU A 261 -3.79 -22.39 6.65
CA GLU A 261 -2.38 -22.51 6.27
C GLU A 261 -1.84 -23.87 6.74
N ILE A 262 -1.26 -24.66 5.83
CA ILE A 262 -0.48 -25.83 6.25
C ILE A 262 0.89 -25.33 6.65
N THR A 263 1.13 -25.27 7.95
CA THR A 263 2.47 -25.14 8.52
C THR A 263 3.23 -26.45 8.26
N GLY A 264 3.74 -26.61 7.04
CA GLY A 264 4.72 -27.63 6.71
C GLY A 264 5.97 -27.39 7.54
N SER A 265 6.06 -28.06 8.69
CA SER A 265 7.28 -28.25 9.50
C SER A 265 8.21 -27.03 9.60
N LYS A 266 7.83 -25.96 10.32
CA LYS A 266 8.80 -25.02 10.94
C LYS A 266 9.91 -24.47 10.01
N LEU A 267 9.75 -24.50 8.69
CA LEU A 267 10.76 -24.10 7.73
C LEU A 267 10.45 -22.68 7.27
N THR A 268 10.82 -21.74 8.14
CA THR A 268 11.29 -20.41 7.75
C THR A 268 10.53 -19.73 6.61
N TYR A 269 9.25 -19.40 6.82
CA TYR A 269 8.77 -18.12 6.29
C TYR A 269 9.55 -17.06 7.05
N GLY A 270 10.70 -16.66 6.51
CA GLY A 270 11.56 -15.69 7.16
C GLY A 270 10.69 -14.50 7.54
N THR A 271 10.67 -14.14 8.83
CA THR A 271 10.01 -12.91 9.27
C THR A 271 10.54 -11.81 8.38
N VAL A 272 9.67 -11.23 7.56
CA VAL A 272 10.09 -10.18 6.64
C VAL A 272 10.36 -8.96 7.50
N VAL A 273 11.64 -8.58 7.59
CA VAL A 273 12.09 -7.42 8.37
C VAL A 273 12.56 -6.35 7.39
N TRP A 274 11.94 -5.17 7.47
CA TRP A 274 12.40 -4.00 6.75
C TRP A 274 13.23 -3.12 7.68
N LYS A 275 14.51 -2.93 7.34
CA LYS A 275 15.37 -1.93 7.97
C LYS A 275 15.23 -0.59 7.25
N ILE A 276 14.39 0.28 7.79
CA ILE A 276 14.13 1.63 7.25
C ILE A 276 15.25 2.55 7.74
N PRO A 277 15.94 3.30 6.87
CA PRO A 277 16.96 4.25 7.32
C PRO A 277 16.31 5.37 8.14
N SER A 278 16.79 5.57 9.36
CA SER A 278 16.27 6.55 10.32
C SER A 278 17.27 7.64 10.67
N GLY A 279 18.56 7.46 10.34
CA GLY A 279 19.63 8.33 10.81
C GLY A 279 20.03 8.05 12.27
N MET A 280 21.29 8.38 12.59
CA MET A 280 21.89 8.13 13.89
C MET A 280 21.78 9.35 14.81
N LYS A 281 21.33 9.13 16.06
CA LYS A 281 21.21 10.22 17.06
C LYS A 281 22.53 10.95 17.30
N VAL A 282 23.67 10.24 17.31
CA VAL A 282 25.00 10.82 17.55
C VAL A 282 25.44 11.83 16.48
N HIS A 283 24.94 11.70 15.26
CA HIS A 283 25.27 12.61 14.16
C HIS A 283 24.32 13.80 14.08
N ALA A 284 23.15 13.75 14.72
CA ALA A 284 22.12 14.77 14.58
C ALA A 284 22.60 16.19 14.93
N GLY A 285 23.33 16.34 16.03
CA GLY A 285 23.88 17.64 16.46
C GLY A 285 24.91 18.20 15.48
N ILE A 286 25.83 17.35 15.01
CA ILE A 286 26.87 17.74 14.05
C ILE A 286 26.22 18.15 12.72
N VAL A 287 25.34 17.31 12.18
CA VAL A 287 24.62 17.59 10.93
C VAL A 287 23.83 18.89 11.06
N SER A 288 23.11 19.10 12.17
CA SER A 288 22.37 20.33 12.41
C SER A 288 23.25 21.59 12.39
N ILE A 289 24.41 21.57 13.06
CA ILE A 289 25.33 22.72 13.07
C ILE A 289 25.86 23.01 11.67
N PHE A 290 26.34 21.98 10.94
CA PHE A 290 26.87 22.17 9.60
C PHE A 290 25.79 22.65 8.61
N THR A 291 24.60 22.07 8.66
CA THR A 291 23.47 22.51 7.83
C THR A 291 23.08 23.94 8.14
N PHE A 292 23.01 24.33 9.42
CA PHE A 292 22.70 25.70 9.82
C PHE A 292 23.74 26.70 9.31
N VAL A 293 25.02 26.42 9.51
CA VAL A 293 26.12 27.28 9.06
C VAL A 293 26.11 27.42 7.53
N ALA A 294 25.98 26.30 6.81
CA ALA A 294 25.91 26.32 5.35
C ALA A 294 24.69 27.10 4.82
N ALA A 295 23.52 26.91 5.45
CA ALA A 295 22.30 27.64 5.09
C ALA A 295 22.44 29.14 5.38
N LEU A 296 23.02 29.52 6.51
CA LEU A 296 23.27 30.92 6.87
C LEU A 296 24.23 31.60 5.89
N PHE A 297 25.37 30.97 5.57
CA PHE A 297 26.30 31.49 4.57
C PHE A 297 25.64 31.63 3.20
N SER A 298 24.83 30.65 2.79
CA SER A 298 24.11 30.69 1.52
C SER A 298 23.10 31.85 1.50
N ALA A 299 22.34 32.03 2.58
CA ALA A 299 21.37 33.13 2.70
C ALA A 299 22.05 34.51 2.66
N ILE A 300 23.18 34.68 3.36
CA ILE A 300 23.96 35.92 3.33
C ILE A 300 24.49 36.19 1.93
N LEU A 301 25.00 35.18 1.22
CA LEU A 301 25.51 35.33 -0.14
C LEU A 301 24.39 35.73 -1.11
N ILE A 302 23.21 35.13 -1.00
CA ILE A 302 22.04 35.47 -1.82
C ILE A 302 21.58 36.92 -1.54
N ALA A 303 21.52 37.33 -0.27
CA ALA A 303 21.15 38.69 0.11
C ALA A 303 22.16 39.71 -0.40
N ALA A 304 23.46 39.47 -0.17
CA ALA A 304 24.53 40.36 -0.64
C ALA A 304 24.53 40.50 -2.16
N THR A 305 24.46 39.39 -2.90
CA THR A 305 24.42 39.43 -4.36
C THR A 305 23.20 40.18 -4.88
N SER A 306 22.04 40.06 -4.23
CA SER A 306 20.83 40.77 -4.61
C SER A 306 20.95 42.30 -4.38
N ILE A 307 21.53 42.73 -3.25
CA ILE A 307 21.78 44.15 -2.95
C ILE A 307 22.77 44.74 -3.97
N PHE A 308 23.94 44.12 -4.12
CA PHE A 308 24.98 44.63 -5.03
C PHE A 308 24.56 44.59 -6.50
N TYR A 309 23.74 43.60 -6.92
CA TYR A 309 23.20 43.56 -8.28
C TYR A 309 22.19 44.68 -8.54
N SER A 310 21.39 45.03 -7.54
CA SER A 310 20.42 46.13 -7.62
C SER A 310 21.13 47.49 -7.71
N ASP A 311 22.21 47.68 -6.96
CA ASP A 311 23.05 48.88 -7.02
C ASP A 311 23.78 49.02 -8.37
N ILE A 312 24.24 47.92 -8.96
CA ILE A 312 24.86 47.92 -10.30
C ILE A 312 23.83 48.29 -11.38
N ASN A 313 22.57 47.86 -11.28
CA ASN A 313 21.53 48.25 -12.24
C ASN A 313 21.05 49.69 -12.04
N SER A 314 20.91 50.15 -10.79
CA SER A 314 20.57 51.55 -10.48
C SER A 314 21.64 52.53 -10.99
N SER A 315 22.92 52.19 -10.80
CA SER A 315 24.05 53.01 -11.27
C SER A 315 24.25 53.00 -12.80
N LYS A 316 23.82 51.95 -13.51
CA LYS A 316 23.78 51.95 -14.98
C LYS A 316 22.72 52.90 -15.53
N HIS A 317 21.53 52.93 -14.93
CA HIS A 317 20.43 53.78 -15.36
C HIS A 317 20.68 55.28 -15.10
N LEU A 318 21.57 55.61 -14.15
CA LEU A 318 21.99 56.99 -13.84
C LEU A 318 23.08 57.53 -14.78
N LYS A 319 23.78 56.68 -15.52
CA LYS A 319 24.85 57.08 -16.46
C LYS A 319 24.35 57.29 -17.89
N GLU A 320 23.09 56.94 -18.18
CA GLU A 320 22.47 57.09 -19.51
C GLU A 320 21.52 58.30 -19.62
N SER A 321 21.41 59.14 -18.58
CA SER A 321 20.71 60.44 -18.61
C SER A 321 21.67 61.62 -18.70
#